data_AF-A0A929UPY7-F1
#
_entry.id   AF-A0A929UPY7-F1
#
_cell.length_a   1.000
_cell.length_b   1.000
_cell.length_c   1.000
_cell.angle_alpha   90.00
_cell.angle_beta   90.00
_cell.angle_gamma   90.00
#
_symmetry.space_group_name_H-M   'P 1'
#
loop_
_entity.id
_entity.type
_entity.pdbx_description
1 polymer ?
#
loop_
_entity_poly.entity_id
_entity_poly.type
_entity_poly.pdbx_seq_one_letter_code
_entity_poly.pdbx_strand_id
1 'polypeptide(L)' 'GIDVGAKSEIYELMEKLVSEGKSIIMISSELPEILRMSDRIIVMCEGRVTGDLDIGEVNQETIMTCATNRQGESR' A
#
# COMPACT_ATOMS: atom_id res chain seq x y z
N GLY A 1 11.21 -3.37 18.45
CA GLY A 1 11.31 -2.39 17.35
C GLY A 1 12.15 -3.02 16.28
N ILE A 2 11.64 -3.10 15.06
CA ILE A 2 12.46 -3.49 13.91
C ILE A 2 13.51 -2.39 13.76
N ASP A 3 14.77 -2.80 13.76
CA ASP A 3 15.92 -1.92 13.63
C ASP A 3 15.82 -1.15 12.31
N VAL A 4 16.13 0.15 12.31
CA VAL A 4 15.96 1.00 11.11
C VAL A 4 16.76 0.46 9.93
N GLY A 5 17.90 -0.19 10.20
CA GLY A 5 18.71 -0.86 9.19
C GLY A 5 18.02 -2.07 8.53
N ALA A 6 17.26 -2.86 9.30
CA ALA A 6 16.58 -4.04 8.79
C ALA A 6 15.45 -3.69 7.79
N LYS A 7 14.81 -2.52 7.95
CA LYS A 7 13.77 -2.06 7.01
C LYS A 7 14.39 -1.67 5.66
N SER A 8 15.54 -0.99 5.68
CA SER A 8 16.28 -0.62 4.47
C SER A 8 16.75 -1.83 3.67
N GLU A 9 17.29 -2.87 4.33
CA GLU A 9 17.71 -4.11 3.66
C GLU A 9 16.55 -4.82 2.95
N ILE A 10 15.35 -4.81 3.54
CA ILE A 10 14.15 -5.37 2.92
C ILE A 10 13.78 -4.59 1.66
N TYR A 11 13.82 -3.26 1.70
CA TYR A 11 13.52 -2.43 0.52
C TYR A 11 14.52 -2.65 -0.61
N GLU A 12 15.82 -2.71 -0.30
CA GLU A 12 16.86 -2.99 -1.30
C GLU A 12 16.65 -4.37 -1.95
N LEU A 13 16.27 -5.38 -1.15
CA LEU A 13 15.92 -6.70 -1.67
C LEU A 13 14.68 -6.66 -2.57
N MET A 14 13.63 -5.93 -2.17
CA MET A 14 12.42 -5.75 -2.97
C MET A 14 12.74 -5.08 -4.32
N GLU A 15 13.50 -3.98 -4.32
CA GLU A 15 13.92 -3.29 -5.54
C GLU A 15 14.73 -4.21 -6.45
N LYS A 16 15.66 -5.00 -5.89
CA LYS A 16 16.41 -5.99 -6.66
C LYS A 16 15.49 -7.01 -7.33
N LEU A 17 14.55 -7.60 -6.58
CA LEU A 17 13.60 -8.57 -7.12
C LEU A 17 12.74 -7.96 -8.23
N VAL A 18 12.27 -6.73 -8.05
CA VAL A 18 11.52 -5.99 -9.08
C VAL A 18 12.40 -5.76 -10.32
N SER A 19 13.68 -5.39 -10.15
CA SER A 19 14.63 -5.20 -11.26
C SER A 19 14.89 -6.50 -12.05
N GLU A 20 14.74 -7.65 -11.41
CA GLU A 20 14.82 -8.98 -12.04
C GLU A 20 13.50 -9.39 -12.75
N GLY A 21 12.52 -8.48 -12.82
CA GLY A 21 11.22 -8.70 -13.44
C GLY A 21 10.25 -9.51 -12.57
N LYS A 22 10.46 -9.58 -11.25
CA LYS A 22 9.52 -10.22 -10.32
C LYS A 22 8.45 -9.23 -9.87
N SER A 23 7.25 -9.73 -9.62
CA SER A 23 6.18 -8.97 -8.98
C SER A 23 6.16 -9.24 -7.48
N ILE A 24 5.88 -8.22 -6.68
CA ILE A 24 5.78 -8.30 -5.22
C ILE A 24 4.40 -7.83 -4.79
N ILE A 25 3.78 -8.58 -3.87
CA ILE A 25 2.57 -8.14 -3.17
C ILE A 25 3.00 -7.74 -1.76
N MET A 26 2.86 -6.45 -1.46
CA MET A 26 3.15 -5.89 -0.14
C MET A 26 1.85 -5.64 0.62
N ILE A 27 1.82 -6.03 1.89
CA ILE A 27 0.73 -5.71 2.81
C ILE A 27 1.31 -4.83 3.90
N SER A 28 0.88 -3.58 3.96
CA SER A 28 1.32 -2.62 4.97
C SER A 28 0.14 -1.73 5.40
N SER A 29 0.24 -1.17 6.59
CA SER A 29 -0.62 -0.11 7.09
C SER A 29 0.12 1.23 7.21
N GLU A 30 1.41 1.27 6.85
CA GLU A 30 2.23 2.49 6.86
C GLU A 30 2.11 3.21 5.51
N LEU A 31 1.30 4.27 5.47
CA LEU A 31 1.04 5.04 4.25
C LEU A 31 2.32 5.56 3.55
N PRO A 32 3.35 6.07 4.26
CA PRO A 32 4.57 6.53 3.60
C PRO A 32 5.33 5.42 2.84
N GLU A 33 5.22 4.17 3.29
CA GLU A 33 5.83 3.01 2.63
C GLU A 33 5.02 2.61 1.39
N ILE A 34 3.69 2.54 1.54
CA ILE A 34 2.77 2.22 0.44
C ILE A 34 2.93 3.23 -0.71
N LEU A 35 2.93 4.52 -0.40
CA LEU A 35 3.07 5.59 -1.39
C LEU A 35 4.43 5.60 -2.09
N ARG A 36 5.47 5.08 -1.44
CA ARG A 36 6.83 5.05 -1.99
C ARG A 36 7.06 3.84 -2.90
N MET A 37 6.53 2.68 -2.51
CA MET A 37 6.95 1.39 -3.07
C MET A 37 5.95 0.78 -4.05
N SER A 38 4.70 1.27 -4.08
CA SER A 38 3.62 0.63 -4.83
C SER A 38 3.41 1.28 -6.18
N ASP A 39 3.23 0.48 -7.23
CA ASP A 39 2.71 0.95 -8.52
C ASP A 39 1.17 1.06 -8.49
N ARG A 40 0.52 0.16 -7.73
CA ARG A 40 -0.92 0.07 -7.57
C ARG A 40 -1.28 -0.29 -6.14
N ILE A 41 -2.35 0.30 -5.62
CA ILE A 41 -2.79 0.15 -4.23
C ILE A 41 -4.23 -0.36 -4.21
N ILE A 42 -4.44 -1.49 -3.54
CA ILE A 42 -5.77 -2.01 -3.21
C ILE A 42 -6.05 -1.70 -1.75
N VAL A 43 -7.12 -0.95 -1.49
CA VAL A 43 -7.54 -0.59 -0.14
C VAL A 43 -8.71 -1.49 0.26
N MET A 44 -8.62 -2.07 1.45
CA MET A 44 -9.69 -2.88 2.02
C MET A 44 -10.23 -2.25 3.31
N CYS A 45 -11.55 -2.32 3.48
CA CYS A 45 -12.26 -1.93 4.70
C CYS A 45 -13.34 -2.99 4.98
N GLU A 46 -13.42 -3.49 6.22
CA GLU A 46 -14.43 -4.47 6.65
C GLU A 46 -14.57 -5.70 5.73
N GLY A 47 -13.43 -6.22 5.25
CA GLY A 47 -13.39 -7.41 4.38
C GLY A 47 -13.81 -7.16 2.93
N ARG A 48 -14.01 -5.90 2.53
CA ARG A 48 -14.34 -5.50 1.15
C ARG A 48 -13.24 -4.63 0.58
N VAL A 49 -13.03 -4.72 -0.74
CA VAL A 49 -12.19 -3.76 -1.46
C VAL A 49 -12.98 -2.46 -1.62
N THR A 50 -12.42 -1.37 -1.13
CA THR A 50 -13.02 -0.02 -1.12
C THR A 50 -12.21 0.99 -1.92
N GLY A 51 -11.06 0.58 -2.46
CA GLY A 51 -10.24 1.39 -3.36
C GLY A 51 -9.36 0.50 -4.24
N ASP A 52 -9.22 0.93 -5.49
CA ASP A 52 -8.29 0.38 -6.49
C ASP A 52 -7.65 1.58 -7.18
N LEU A 53 -6.41 1.89 -6.76
CA LEU A 53 -5.78 3.18 -7.01
C LEU A 53 -4.45 2.96 -7.73
N ASP A 54 -4.24 3.71 -8.81
CA ASP A 54 -2.92 3.85 -9.43
C ASP A 54 -2.10 4.87 -8.63
N ILE A 55 -0.80 4.63 -8.48
CA ILE A 55 0.07 5.52 -7.70
C ILE A 55 0.12 6.94 -8.26
N GLY A 56 -0.10 7.13 -9.57
CA GLY A 56 -0.09 8.45 -10.20
C GLY A 56 -1.20 9.40 -9.73
N GLU A 57 -2.29 8.86 -9.17
CA GLU A 57 -3.49 9.61 -8.78
C GLU A 57 -3.71 9.65 -7.26
N VAL A 58 -2.79 9.06 -6.48
CA VAL A 58 -3.03 8.76 -5.08
C VAL A 58 -2.26 9.66 -4.12
N ASN A 59 -2.91 10.03 -3.03
CA ASN A 59 -2.27 10.64 -1.87
C ASN A 59 -2.81 10.02 -0.58
N GLN A 60 -2.25 10.45 0.55
CA GLN A 60 -2.62 9.92 1.86
C GLN A 60 -4.12 10.07 2.18
N GLU A 61 -4.72 11.19 1.80
CA GLU A 61 -6.14 11.47 2.06
C GLU A 61 -7.03 10.48 1.30
N THR A 62 -6.78 10.27 0.00
CA THR A 62 -7.54 9.33 -0.82
C THR A 62 -7.53 7.92 -0.24
N ILE A 63 -6.34 7.44 0.19
CA ILE A 63 -6.21 6.11 0.80
C ILE A 63 -7.02 6.05 2.11
N MET A 64 -6.92 7.07 2.96
CA MET A 64 -7.65 7.11 4.22
C MET A 64 -9.16 7.18 4.03
N THR A 65 -9.63 7.91 3.01
CA THR A 65 -11.04 7.90 2.62
C THR A 65 -11.47 6.48 2.28
N CYS A 66 -10.79 5.78 1.38
CA CYS A 66 -11.11 4.38 1.06
C CYS A 66 -11.06 3.45 2.28
N ALA A 67 -10.07 3.63 3.16
CA ALA A 67 -9.89 2.78 4.35
C ALA A 67 -10.95 3.01 5.44
N THR A 68 -11.67 4.13 5.41
CA THR A 68 -12.70 4.49 6.38
C THR A 68 -14.11 4.56 5.79
N ASN A 69 -14.23 4.40 4.47
CA ASN A 69 -15.49 4.46 3.76
C ASN A 69 -16.35 3.22 4.05
N ARG A 70 -17.22 3.35 5.05
CA ARG A 70 -18.25 2.36 5.40
C ARG A 70 -19.42 2.44 4.42
N GLN A 71 -19.20 2.09 3.15
CA GLN A 71 -20.31 1.85 2.22
C GLN A 71 -20.98 0.53 2.59
N GLY A 72 -21.82 0.62 3.63
CA GLY A 72 -22.62 -0.44 4.23
C GLY A 72 -23.71 0.12 5.17
N GLU A 73 -23.62 1.39 5.59
CA GLU A 73 -24.76 2.10 6.18
C GLU A 73 -25.55 2.80 5.08
N SER A 74 -26.48 2.05 4.47
CA SER A 74 -27.58 2.62 3.71
C SER A 74 -28.28 3.70 4.54
N ARG A 75 -28.47 4.87 3.92
CA ARG A 75 -29.67 5.66 4.20
C ARG A 75 -30.92 4.91 3.77
#